data_AF-A0A6L3MPJ9-F1
#
_entry.id   AF-A0A6L3MPJ9-F1
#
_cell.length_a   1.000
_cell.length_b   1.000
_cell.length_c   1.000
_cell.angle_alpha   90.00
_cell.angle_beta   90.00
_cell.angle_gamma   90.00
#
_symmetry.space_group_name_H-M   'P 1'
#
loop_
_entity.id
_entity.type
_entity.pdbx_description
1 polymer ?
#
loop_
_entity_poly.entity_id
_entity_poly.type
_entity_poly.pdbx_seq_one_letter_code
_entity_poly.pdbx_strand_id
1 'polypeptide(L)'
;ARGKRSVAPLPGGFARQALHAWRLGLVHPVTGKTMQWRCPLPDDMNELVAALGFGQGDEEFDDDGVYDDDDFAGEYQDHDDDYDDEEE
;
A
#
# COMPACT_ATOMS: atom_id res chain seq x y z
N ALA A 1 -3.28 4.45 -23.78
CA ALA A 1 -2.13 4.01 -22.96
C ALA A 1 -2.42 2.60 -22.42
N ARG A 2 -1.64 1.60 -22.80
CA ARG A 2 -1.78 0.22 -22.28
C ARG A 2 -0.63 0.04 -21.29
N GLY A 3 -0.92 0.01 -19.99
CA GLY A 3 0.09 -0.12 -18.94
C GLY A 3 1.05 -1.28 -19.23
N LYS A 4 2.34 -1.08 -18.94
CA LYS A 4 3.39 -2.09 -19.09
C LYS A 4 2.90 -3.36 -18.38
N ARG A 5 2.50 -4.37 -19.14
CA ARG A 5 2.14 -5.67 -18.59
C ARG A 5 3.40 -6.26 -18.01
N SER A 6 3.39 -6.63 -16.73
CA SER A 6 4.47 -7.44 -16.17
C SER A 6 4.62 -8.69 -17.04
N VAL A 7 5.75 -8.80 -17.73
CA VAL A 7 6.06 -9.94 -18.62
C VAL A 7 6.47 -11.16 -17.78
N ALA A 8 6.88 -10.94 -16.54
CA ALA A 8 7.25 -11.99 -15.60
C ALA A 8 6.00 -12.72 -15.07
N PRO A 9 5.98 -14.08 -15.12
CA PRO A 9 4.94 -14.86 -14.47
C PRO A 9 5.01 -14.64 -12.95
N LEU A 10 3.85 -14.47 -12.32
CA LEU A 10 3.75 -14.32 -10.86
C LEU A 10 4.18 -15.64 -10.16
N PRO A 11 4.78 -15.55 -8.97
CA PRO A 11 5.24 -16.72 -8.21
C PRO A 11 4.08 -17.69 -7.95
N GLY A 12 4.39 -19.00 -7.99
CA GLY A 12 3.44 -20.08 -7.69
C GLY A 12 2.21 -20.18 -8.60
N GLY A 13 2.12 -19.41 -9.70
CA GLY A 13 0.90 -19.30 -10.50
C GLY A 13 -0.23 -18.57 -9.78
N PHE A 14 0.10 -17.53 -9.01
CA PHE A 14 -0.82 -16.73 -8.19
C PHE A 14 -2.11 -16.38 -8.96
N ALA A 15 -3.21 -17.07 -8.64
CA ALA A 15 -4.47 -17.01 -9.39
C ALA A 15 -5.63 -16.34 -8.61
N ARG A 16 -5.42 -16.02 -7.33
CA ARG A 16 -6.43 -15.37 -6.49
C ARG A 16 -6.17 -13.86 -6.39
N GLN A 17 -7.15 -13.12 -5.89
CA GLN A 17 -6.96 -11.70 -5.58
C GLN A 17 -5.87 -11.54 -4.51
N ALA A 18 -4.98 -10.57 -4.68
CA ALA A 18 -4.00 -10.16 -3.67
C ALA A 18 -4.67 -9.34 -2.55
N LEU A 19 -5.69 -9.91 -1.90
CA LEU A 19 -6.50 -9.28 -0.86
C LEU A 19 -6.46 -10.15 0.42
N HIS A 20 -5.98 -9.57 1.53
CA HIS A 20 -5.88 -10.24 2.83
C HIS A 20 -6.50 -9.40 3.94
N ALA A 21 -7.48 -9.98 4.65
CA ALA A 21 -8.05 -9.38 5.84
C ALA A 21 -7.10 -9.58 7.03
N TRP A 22 -6.13 -8.68 7.18
CA TRP A 22 -5.09 -8.76 8.22
C TRP A 22 -5.63 -8.59 9.65
N ARG A 23 -6.71 -7.81 9.83
CA ARG A 23 -7.28 -7.47 11.14
C ARG A 23 -8.80 -7.63 11.12
N LEU A 24 -9.32 -8.27 12.16
CA LEU A 24 -10.75 -8.35 12.44
C LEU A 24 -11.02 -7.76 13.82
N GLY A 25 -12.00 -6.87 13.92
CA GLY A 25 -12.48 -6.32 15.19
C GLY A 25 -14.00 -6.39 15.27
N LEU A 26 -14.53 -6.82 16.41
CA LEU A 26 -15.98 -6.84 16.67
C LEU A 26 -16.28 -6.74 18.16
N VAL A 27 -17.52 -6.36 18.49
CA VAL A 27 -18.06 -6.44 19.85
C VAL A 27 -18.67 -7.83 20.03
N HIS A 28 -18.19 -8.57 21.04
CA HIS A 28 -18.64 -9.93 21.28
C HIS A 28 -20.14 -9.95 21.62
N PRO A 29 -20.98 -10.68 20.88
CA PRO A 29 -22.44 -10.53 20.95
C PRO A 29 -23.03 -10.94 22.30
N VAL A 30 -22.37 -11.84 23.04
CA VAL A 30 -22.85 -12.31 24.36
C VAL A 30 -22.23 -11.52 25.52
N THR A 31 -20.99 -11.03 25.37
CA THR A 31 -20.24 -10.46 26.50
C THR A 31 -20.10 -8.95 26.41
N GLY A 32 -20.42 -8.35 25.26
CA GLY A 32 -20.27 -6.91 25.01
C GLY A 32 -18.82 -6.44 24.94
N LYS A 33 -17.83 -7.34 25.03
CA LYS A 33 -16.42 -6.98 25.03
C LYS A 33 -15.94 -6.69 23.61
N THR A 34 -15.21 -5.60 23.43
CA THR A 34 -14.46 -5.35 22.19
C THR A 34 -13.35 -6.37 22.05
N MET A 35 -13.31 -7.07 20.92
CA MET A 35 -12.31 -8.09 20.62
C MET A 35 -11.63 -7.79 19.29
N GLN A 36 -10.35 -8.14 19.19
CA GLN A 36 -9.56 -7.97 17.98
C GLN A 36 -8.70 -9.22 17.73
N TRP A 37 -8.53 -9.55 16.46
CA TRP A 37 -7.64 -10.61 15.99
C TRP A 37 -6.77 -10.06 14.86
N ARG A 38 -5.56 -10.59 14.76
CA ARG A 38 -4.64 -10.35 13.65
C ARG A 38 -4.18 -11.68 13.08
N CYS A 39 -4.00 -11.75 11.77
CA CYS A 39 -3.48 -12.92 11.08
C CYS A 39 -2.23 -12.50 10.30
N PRO A 40 -1.10 -13.21 10.40
CA PRO A 40 0.09 -12.89 9.61
C PRO A 40 -0.20 -12.92 8.11
N LEU A 41 0.64 -12.26 7.32
CA LEU A 41 0.54 -12.32 5.87
C LEU A 41 0.82 -13.76 5.40
N PRO A 42 -0.02 -14.33 4.52
CA PRO A 42 0.19 -15.70 4.04
C PRO A 42 1.42 -15.78 3.12
N ASP A 43 2.03 -16.96 3.07
CA ASP A 43 3.31 -17.19 2.38
C ASP A 43 3.25 -16.83 0.89
N ASP A 44 2.14 -17.15 0.21
CA ASP A 44 1.93 -16.83 -1.20
C ASP A 44 1.96 -15.32 -1.49
N MET A 45 1.46 -14.51 -0.55
CA MET A 45 1.53 -13.04 -0.64
C MET A 45 2.90 -12.49 -0.28
N ASN A 46 3.62 -13.10 0.67
CA ASN A 46 5.01 -12.74 0.94
C ASN A 46 5.88 -12.94 -0.32
N GLU A 47 5.70 -14.08 -0.99
CA GLU A 47 6.38 -14.38 -2.26
C GLU A 47 6.00 -13.39 -3.36
N LEU A 48 4.71 -13.04 -3.46
CA LEU A 48 4.22 -12.06 -4.43
C LEU A 48 4.83 -10.68 -4.20
N VAL A 49 4.83 -10.20 -2.96
CA VAL A 49 5.39 -8.90 -2.56
C VAL A 49 6.88 -8.84 -2.92
N ALA A 50 7.65 -9.88 -2.55
CA ALA A 50 9.07 -9.99 -2.89
C ALA A 50 9.32 -10.01 -4.41
N ALA A 51 8.53 -10.77 -5.17
CA ALA A 51 8.68 -10.89 -6.62
C ALA A 51 8.36 -9.57 -7.37
N LEU A 52 7.48 -8.74 -6.80
CA LEU A 52 7.11 -7.45 -7.37
C LEU A 52 7.97 -6.29 -6.87
N GLY A 53 8.88 -6.54 -5.92
CA GLY A 53 9.72 -5.50 -5.31
C GLY A 53 8.96 -4.57 -4.37
N PHE A 54 7.75 -4.93 -3.93
CA PHE A 54 7.03 -4.18 -2.91
C PHE A 54 7.69 -4.44 -1.54
N GLY A 55 7.90 -3.40 -0.73
CA GLY A 55 8.58 -3.49 0.57
C GLY A 55 10.09 -3.21 0.55
N GLN A 56 10.64 -2.81 -0.61
CA GLN A 56 11.97 -2.21 -0.72
C GLN A 56 11.81 -0.68 -0.72
N GLY A 57 11.60 -0.12 0.45
CA GLY A 57 11.40 1.31 0.64
C GLY A 57 11.23 1.56 2.13
N ASP A 58 12.31 1.99 2.77
CA ASP A 58 12.36 2.34 4.19
C ASP A 58 11.71 3.71 4.43
N GLU A 59 10.60 3.99 3.76
CA GLU A 59 9.78 5.14 4.05
C GLU A 59 8.82 4.70 5.15
N GLU A 60 9.27 4.84 6.40
CA GLU A 60 8.38 4.84 7.55
C GLU A 60 7.29 5.87 7.25
N PHE A 61 6.12 5.36 6.84
CA PHE A 61 4.92 6.17 6.77
C PHE A 61 4.56 6.52 8.21
N ASP A 62 5.04 7.67 8.68
CA ASP A 62 4.67 8.26 9.96
C ASP A 62 3.16 8.56 9.93
N ASP A 63 2.38 7.54 10.33
CA ASP A 63 0.92 7.58 10.51
C ASP A 63 0.52 8.49 11.70
N ASP A 64 1.48 9.15 12.35
CA ASP A 64 1.24 10.14 13.41
C ASP A 64 1.16 11.59 12.90
N GLY A 65 1.23 11.79 11.58
CA GLY A 65 0.77 13.03 10.94
C GLY A 65 -0.71 13.24 11.23
N VAL A 66 -1.02 13.92 12.34
CA VAL A 66 -2.34 14.48 12.63
C VAL A 66 -2.75 15.27 11.40
N TYR A 67 -3.64 14.70 10.59
CA TYR A 67 -4.36 15.44 9.58
C TYR A 67 -5.23 16.46 10.31
N ASP A 68 -4.67 17.64 10.55
CA ASP A 68 -5.44 18.80 10.95
C ASP A 68 -6.35 19.12 9.77
N ASP A 69 -7.66 19.03 9.99
CA ASP A 69 -8.73 19.20 8.98
C ASP A 69 -8.69 20.62 8.34
N ASP A 70 -7.83 21.51 8.86
CA ASP A 70 -7.69 22.91 8.50
C ASP A 70 -6.64 23.19 7.38
N ASP A 71 -5.80 22.22 6.97
CA ASP A 71 -4.74 22.42 5.96
C ASP A 71 -5.17 22.11 4.50
N PHE A 72 -6.48 21.94 4.24
CA PHE A 72 -7.02 21.82 2.87
C PHE A 72 -6.91 23.12 2.03
N ALA A 73 -6.30 24.17 2.58
CA ALA A 73 -5.94 25.40 1.87
C ALA A 73 -4.45 25.48 1.48
N GLY A 74 -3.72 24.36 1.47
CA GLY A 74 -2.38 24.28 0.88
C GLY A 74 -2.43 24.53 -0.63
N GLU A 75 -1.93 25.68 -1.04
CA GLU A 75 -1.67 26.09 -2.43
C GLU A 75 -0.99 24.95 -3.20
N TYR A 76 -1.56 24.55 -4.34
CA TYR A 76 -0.85 23.69 -5.29
C TYR A 76 0.40 24.45 -5.74
N GLN A 77 1.53 24.17 -5.12
CA GLN A 77 2.80 24.64 -5.62
C GLN A 77 3.10 23.79 -6.86
N ASP A 78 2.73 24.33 -8.03
CA ASP A 78 3.10 23.77 -9.33
C ASP A 78 4.63 23.60 -9.31
N HIS A 79 5.07 22.35 -9.27
CA HIS A 79 6.48 22.03 -9.42
C HIS A 79 6.74 22.15 -10.92
N ASP A 80 7.10 23.36 -11.36
CA ASP A 80 7.70 23.59 -12.68
C ASP A 80 9.05 22.86 -12.70
N ASP A 81 9.02 21.56 -12.95
CA ASP A 81 10.20 20.77 -13.27
C ASP A 81 10.76 21.28 -14.60
N ASP A 82 11.83 22.08 -14.49
CA ASP A 82 12.66 22.58 -15.59
C ASP A 82 13.14 21.38 -16.42
N TYR A 83 12.53 21.17 -17.59
CA TYR A 83 13.06 20.24 -18.58
C TYR A 83 14.34 20.85 -19.14
N ASP A 84 15.48 20.36 -18.66
CA ASP A 84 16.81 20.63 -19.22
C ASP A 84 16.87 20.06 -20.65
N ASP A 85 16.52 20.89 -21.62
CA ASP A 85 16.68 20.65 -23.06
C ASP A 85 18.15 20.98 -23.41
N GLU A 86 19.05 20.01 -23.25
CA GLU A 86 20.42 20.11 -23.78
C GLU A 86 20.35 20.13 -25.32
N GLU A 87 20.32 21.33 -25.92
CA GLU A 87 20.56 21.54 -27.35
C GLU A 87 22.06 21.45 -27.72
N GLU A 88 22.32 20.67 -28.78
CA GLU A 88 23.45 20.63 -29.76
C GLU A 88 24.89 20.33 -29.31
#